data_AF-A0A928MUV3-F1
#
_entry.id   AF-A0A928MUV3-F1
#
_cell.length_a   1.000
_cell.length_b   1.000
_cell.length_c   1.000
_cell.angle_alpha   90.00
_cell.angle_beta   90.00
_cell.angle_gamma   90.00
#
_symmetry.space_group_name_H-M   'P 1'
#
loop_
_entity.id
_entity.type
_entity.pdbx_description
1 polymer ?
#
loop_
_entity_poly.entity_id
_entity_poly.type
_entity_poly.pdbx_seq_one_letter_code
_entity_poly.pdbx_strand_id
1 'polypeptide(L)'
;MKKSIIALALITAIMLSIVPCVAFGEGEIVVGSSISFGKYNDQPIIWRCIAVDDIGYLLLSEKVITLKCFDPAGTKLTDNYNTRAAKGSDYWPESSLRTWLNSDDDVVKYASGHTPNASSVKDGINPYNNEAGFLNSKNFTKEQVKLMVETDVASAVSHNEKDRATEGEYLHQYKSPISKAAANYDVAYKVKSTDRMFLPSTAEIAAIAADTTNFTDEFHLAKPTASAIFKSDALYDELAVNRPYYYWTRDALSFSTGEHVRVVAALSPTYNAEA
;
A
#
# COMPACT_ATOMS: atom_id res chain seq x y z
N MET A 1 -64.47 9.56 -2.86
CA MET A 1 -64.18 8.39 -2.01
C MET A 1 -63.73 7.26 -2.93
N LYS A 2 -62.59 6.58 -2.86
CA LYS A 2 -61.38 6.59 -2.04
C LYS A 2 -60.26 6.17 -3.02
N LYS A 3 -59.16 6.93 -3.08
CA LYS A 3 -57.91 6.49 -3.70
C LYS A 3 -57.25 5.50 -2.73
N SER A 4 -56.81 4.34 -3.20
CA SER A 4 -55.91 3.48 -2.43
C SER A 4 -54.88 2.88 -3.38
N ILE A 5 -53.78 3.60 -3.56
CA ILE A 5 -52.54 3.09 -4.17
C ILE A 5 -51.69 2.66 -2.98
N ILE A 6 -51.53 1.35 -2.80
CA ILE A 6 -50.52 0.80 -1.90
C ILE A 6 -49.19 0.94 -2.66
N ALA A 7 -48.52 2.07 -2.45
CA ALA A 7 -47.15 2.28 -2.90
C ALA A 7 -46.22 1.59 -1.90
N LEU A 8 -45.62 0.50 -2.34
CA LEU A 8 -44.53 -0.19 -1.66
C LEU A 8 -43.35 0.80 -1.57
N ALA A 9 -43.10 1.33 -0.38
CA ALA A 9 -41.98 2.22 -0.09
C ALA A 9 -40.67 1.43 -0.19
N LEU A 10 -40.08 1.42 -1.39
CA LEU A 10 -38.69 1.02 -1.59
C LEU A 10 -37.84 2.11 -0.95
N ILE A 11 -37.26 1.80 0.21
CA ILE A 11 -36.28 2.65 0.90
C ILE A 11 -35.01 2.64 0.04
N THR A 12 -34.95 3.52 -0.95
CA THR A 12 -33.71 3.95 -1.57
C THR A 12 -33.05 4.96 -0.65
N ALA A 13 -32.37 4.45 0.38
CA ALA A 13 -31.33 5.20 1.06
C ALA A 13 -30.14 5.35 0.11
N ILE A 14 -30.28 6.24 -0.88
CA ILE A 14 -29.11 6.83 -1.54
C ILE A 14 -28.50 7.71 -0.45
N MET A 15 -27.57 7.12 0.30
CA MET A 15 -26.55 7.85 1.03
C MET A 15 -25.78 8.64 -0.02
N LEU A 16 -26.30 9.81 -0.36
CA LEU A 16 -25.58 10.88 -1.01
C LEU A 16 -24.54 11.33 0.02
N SER A 17 -23.48 10.53 0.17
CA SER A 17 -22.26 10.99 0.78
C SER A 17 -21.73 12.04 -0.18
N ILE A 18 -22.15 13.28 0.06
CA ILE A 18 -21.44 14.45 -0.41
C ILE A 18 -20.11 14.37 0.33
N VAL A 19 -19.19 13.55 -0.17
CA VAL A 19 -17.77 13.81 0.05
C VAL A 19 -17.63 15.24 -0.45
N PRO A 20 -17.18 16.20 0.37
CA PRO A 20 -16.80 17.47 -0.17
C PRO A 20 -15.71 17.13 -1.19
N CYS A 21 -16.08 17.18 -2.47
CA CYS A 21 -15.11 17.39 -3.52
C CYS A 21 -14.53 18.74 -3.15
N VAL A 22 -13.40 18.71 -2.45
CA VAL A 22 -12.61 19.91 -2.23
C VAL A 22 -12.17 20.29 -3.63
N ALA A 23 -12.96 21.19 -4.23
CA ALA A 23 -12.52 21.93 -5.39
C ALA A 23 -11.27 22.67 -4.91
N PHE A 24 -10.11 22.23 -5.37
CA PHE A 24 -8.90 23.00 -5.18
C PHE A 24 -9.16 24.36 -5.83
N GLY A 25 -9.12 25.41 -5.02
CA GLY A 25 -8.76 26.73 -5.52
C GLY A 25 -7.38 26.63 -6.17
N GLU A 26 -7.10 27.50 -7.12
CA GLU A 26 -5.80 27.66 -7.79
C GLU A 26 -4.67 27.95 -6.78
N GLY A 27 -4.23 26.93 -6.05
CA GLY A 27 -3.20 26.99 -5.02
C GLY A 27 -2.10 26.00 -5.33
N GLU A 28 -0.87 26.39 -5.01
CA GLU A 28 0.32 25.54 -5.11
C GLU A 28 0.18 24.31 -4.20
N ILE A 29 0.47 23.12 -4.74
CA ILE A 29 0.54 21.89 -3.93
C ILE A 29 1.81 21.96 -3.08
N VAL A 30 1.65 21.94 -1.77
CA VAL A 30 2.77 21.90 -0.80
C VAL A 30 2.69 20.64 0.05
N VAL A 31 3.79 20.28 0.73
CA VAL A 31 3.81 19.20 1.71
C VAL A 31 2.67 19.37 2.72
N GLY A 32 1.91 18.30 2.97
CA GLY A 32 0.69 18.31 3.79
C GLY A 32 -0.62 18.49 3.02
N SER A 33 -0.60 18.97 1.77
CA SER A 33 -1.80 19.15 0.94
C SER A 33 -2.48 17.81 0.63
N SER A 34 -3.82 17.76 0.69
CA SER A 34 -4.62 16.56 0.35
C SER A 34 -5.32 16.71 -1.01
N ILE A 35 -5.01 15.86 -1.98
CA ILE A 35 -5.46 15.92 -3.38
C ILE A 35 -6.37 14.72 -3.70
N SER A 36 -7.46 14.96 -4.42
CA SER A 36 -8.28 13.88 -5.01
C SER A 36 -7.76 13.51 -6.40
N PHE A 37 -7.31 12.28 -6.60
CA PHE A 37 -6.73 11.84 -7.87
C PHE A 37 -6.98 10.35 -8.11
N GLY A 38 -7.63 10.03 -9.24
CA GLY A 38 -8.11 8.68 -9.51
C GLY A 38 -9.18 8.19 -8.54
N LYS A 39 -9.58 6.93 -8.71
CA LYS A 39 -10.56 6.25 -7.85
C LYS A 39 -10.20 4.78 -7.68
N TYR A 40 -10.70 4.17 -6.61
CA TYR A 40 -10.64 2.72 -6.41
C TYR A 40 -11.90 2.25 -5.68
N ASN A 41 -12.44 1.08 -6.05
CA ASN A 41 -13.76 0.62 -5.60
C ASN A 41 -14.87 1.68 -5.77
N ASP A 42 -14.83 2.39 -6.89
CA ASP A 42 -15.73 3.50 -7.24
C ASP A 42 -15.75 4.68 -6.25
N GLN A 43 -14.74 4.78 -5.37
CA GLN A 43 -14.54 5.89 -4.46
C GLN A 43 -13.30 6.70 -4.85
N PRO A 44 -13.34 8.04 -4.81
CA PRO A 44 -12.15 8.87 -5.03
C PRO A 44 -11.03 8.49 -4.07
N ILE A 45 -9.78 8.46 -4.56
CA ILE A 45 -8.62 8.31 -3.69
C ILE A 45 -8.16 9.70 -3.28
N ILE A 46 -8.03 9.90 -1.97
CA ILE A 46 -7.41 11.09 -1.40
C ILE A 46 -5.95 10.79 -1.10
N TRP A 47 -5.07 11.61 -1.64
CA TRP A 47 -3.63 11.52 -1.51
C TRP A 47 -3.11 12.70 -0.71
N ARG A 48 -2.12 12.49 0.15
CA ARG A 48 -1.41 13.56 0.83
C ARG A 48 -0.03 13.74 0.21
N CYS A 49 0.35 14.99 -0.06
CA CYS A 49 1.69 15.32 -0.51
C CYS A 49 2.67 15.16 0.66
N ILE A 50 3.63 14.24 0.51
CA ILE A 50 4.60 13.89 1.56
C ILE A 50 6.00 14.42 1.29
N ALA A 51 6.32 14.73 0.03
CA ALA A 51 7.55 15.40 -0.36
C ALA A 51 7.35 16.13 -1.70
N VAL A 52 8.19 17.14 -1.93
CA VAL A 52 8.29 17.87 -3.21
C VAL A 52 9.77 17.98 -3.57
N ASP A 53 10.12 17.57 -4.79
CA ASP A 53 11.46 17.66 -5.33
C ASP A 53 11.43 18.13 -6.81
N ASP A 54 12.55 17.98 -7.52
CA ASP A 54 12.66 18.33 -8.94
C ASP A 54 11.95 17.34 -9.87
N ILE A 55 11.64 16.14 -9.41
CA ILE A 55 10.86 15.12 -10.12
C ILE A 55 9.36 15.43 -10.01
N GLY A 56 8.92 15.92 -8.85
CA GLY A 56 7.58 16.43 -8.64
C GLY A 56 7.06 16.21 -7.22
N TYR A 57 5.82 15.72 -7.11
CA TYR A 57 5.16 15.48 -5.84
C TYR A 57 5.17 14.00 -5.49
N LEU A 58 5.70 13.65 -4.31
CA LEU A 58 5.50 12.32 -3.76
C LEU A 58 4.19 12.31 -2.97
N LEU A 59 3.29 11.40 -3.35
CA LEU A 59 1.94 11.31 -2.82
C LEU A 59 1.72 9.99 -2.08
N LEU A 60 1.13 10.05 -0.89
CA LEU A 60 0.74 8.86 -0.11
C LEU A 60 -0.77 8.86 0.11
N SER A 61 -1.45 7.74 -0.16
CA SER A 61 -2.89 7.63 0.06
C SER A 61 -3.21 7.90 1.53
N GLU A 62 -4.12 8.83 1.80
CA GLU A 62 -4.45 9.26 3.17
C GLU A 62 -5.09 8.13 4.01
N LYS A 63 -5.69 7.14 3.33
CA LYS A 63 -6.37 6.00 3.93
C LYS A 63 -6.00 4.70 3.24
N VAL A 64 -6.11 3.58 3.96
CA VAL A 64 -6.00 2.24 3.37
C VAL A 64 -7.22 2.01 2.47
N ILE A 65 -6.96 1.88 1.16
CA ILE A 65 -8.02 1.74 0.13
C ILE A 65 -8.36 0.28 -0.20
N THR A 66 -7.49 -0.66 0.17
CA THR A 66 -7.66 -2.10 -0.07
C THR A 66 -6.76 -2.93 0.83
N LEU A 67 -7.12 -4.19 1.06
CA LEU A 67 -6.28 -5.18 1.74
C LEU A 67 -5.92 -6.25 0.72
N LYS A 68 -4.62 -6.48 0.51
CA LYS A 68 -4.07 -7.47 -0.43
C LYS A 68 -2.84 -8.08 0.20
N CYS A 69 -2.42 -9.29 -0.18
CA CYS A 69 -1.10 -9.81 0.19
C CYS A 69 0.02 -9.07 -0.56
N PHE A 70 1.21 -8.97 0.04
CA PHE A 70 2.39 -8.35 -0.59
C PHE A 70 2.85 -9.24 -1.75
N ASP A 71 3.03 -10.51 -1.44
CA ASP A 71 3.33 -11.59 -2.36
C ASP A 71 2.65 -12.86 -1.82
N PRO A 72 2.03 -13.71 -2.66
CA PRO A 72 1.39 -14.94 -2.22
C PRO A 72 2.42 -16.07 -2.04
N ALA A 73 2.01 -17.12 -1.33
CA ALA A 73 2.77 -18.37 -1.27
C ALA A 73 2.92 -18.99 -2.67
N GLY A 74 4.08 -19.58 -2.96
CA GLY A 74 4.43 -19.99 -4.32
C GLY A 74 5.46 -21.09 -4.39
N THR A 75 5.17 -22.16 -5.15
CA THR A 75 6.05 -23.34 -5.27
C THR A 75 7.39 -23.10 -5.97
N LYS A 76 7.61 -21.90 -6.50
CA LYS A 76 8.86 -21.49 -7.17
C LYS A 76 9.66 -20.46 -6.37
N LEU A 77 9.20 -20.13 -5.18
CA LEU A 77 9.94 -19.29 -4.24
C LEU A 77 10.92 -20.19 -3.49
N THR A 78 12.21 -20.00 -3.73
CA THR A 78 13.26 -20.79 -3.08
C THR A 78 13.93 -19.98 -1.99
N ASP A 79 14.08 -20.60 -0.83
CA ASP A 79 14.92 -20.17 0.28
C ASP A 79 15.39 -21.41 1.04
N ASN A 80 16.29 -21.21 2.02
CA ASN A 80 16.88 -22.31 2.77
C ASN A 80 15.89 -23.03 3.71
N TYR A 81 14.71 -22.46 3.96
CA TYR A 81 13.76 -22.92 4.99
C TYR A 81 12.37 -23.27 4.43
N ASN A 82 12.19 -23.21 3.11
CA ASN A 82 10.91 -23.32 2.41
C ASN A 82 9.83 -22.34 2.92
N THR A 83 10.26 -21.23 3.53
CA THR A 83 9.40 -20.25 4.20
C THR A 83 8.61 -19.42 3.20
N ARG A 84 9.27 -18.93 2.16
CA ARG A 84 8.63 -18.17 1.08
C ARG A 84 7.66 -19.00 0.27
N ALA A 85 7.96 -20.27 0.03
CA ALA A 85 7.03 -21.16 -0.65
C ALA A 85 5.70 -21.31 0.10
N ALA A 86 5.72 -21.19 1.42
CA ALA A 86 4.55 -21.27 2.28
C ALA A 86 3.91 -19.90 2.61
N LYS A 87 4.67 -18.80 2.60
CA LYS A 87 4.24 -17.49 3.14
C LYS A 87 4.35 -16.31 2.17
N GLY A 88 5.02 -16.47 1.03
CA GLY A 88 5.32 -15.41 0.06
C GLY A 88 6.68 -14.75 0.28
N SER A 89 7.12 -13.96 -0.70
CA SER A 89 8.40 -13.23 -0.69
C SER A 89 8.28 -11.82 -0.13
N ASP A 90 9.30 -11.33 0.57
CA ASP A 90 9.46 -9.93 0.97
C ASP A 90 10.18 -9.06 -0.07
N TYR A 91 10.47 -9.62 -1.25
CA TYR A 91 11.24 -8.96 -2.29
C TYR A 91 10.36 -8.10 -3.21
N TRP A 92 10.35 -6.78 -2.96
CA TRP A 92 9.51 -5.81 -3.69
C TRP A 92 9.55 -5.93 -5.23
N PRO A 93 10.74 -6.00 -5.89
CA PRO A 93 10.79 -5.97 -7.35
C PRO A 93 10.00 -7.08 -8.05
N GLU A 94 9.85 -8.23 -7.41
CA GLU A 94 9.16 -9.41 -7.94
C GLU A 94 7.79 -9.66 -7.29
N SER A 95 7.38 -8.80 -6.36
CA SER A 95 6.13 -8.98 -5.64
C SER A 95 4.90 -8.87 -6.55
N SER A 96 3.89 -9.70 -6.27
CA SER A 96 2.59 -9.61 -6.96
C SER A 96 1.91 -8.27 -6.75
N LEU A 97 2.07 -7.66 -5.58
CA LEU A 97 1.49 -6.36 -5.28
C LEU A 97 2.10 -5.27 -6.16
N ARG A 98 3.42 -5.23 -6.35
CA ARG A 98 4.08 -4.31 -7.29
C ARG A 98 3.60 -4.53 -8.71
N THR A 99 3.50 -5.79 -9.13
CA THR A 99 3.01 -6.18 -10.46
C THR A 99 1.59 -5.64 -10.71
N TRP A 100 0.70 -5.81 -9.74
CA TRP A 100 -0.66 -5.29 -9.81
C TRP A 100 -0.72 -3.76 -9.78
N LEU A 101 0.05 -3.12 -8.89
CA LEU A 101 0.10 -1.66 -8.71
C LEU A 101 0.54 -0.92 -9.97
N ASN A 102 1.40 -1.53 -10.80
CA ASN A 102 1.96 -0.91 -12.00
C ASN A 102 1.37 -1.44 -13.31
N SER A 103 0.32 -2.26 -13.26
CA SER A 103 -0.35 -2.77 -14.46
C SER A 103 -1.58 -1.93 -14.81
N ASP A 104 -1.78 -1.68 -16.11
CA ASP A 104 -3.00 -1.13 -16.69
C ASP A 104 -3.88 -2.20 -17.39
N ASP A 105 -3.48 -3.46 -17.33
CA ASP A 105 -4.15 -4.58 -17.98
C ASP A 105 -5.53 -4.87 -17.35
N ASP A 106 -6.48 -5.32 -18.17
CA ASP A 106 -7.75 -5.87 -17.66
C ASP A 106 -7.56 -7.22 -16.95
N VAL A 107 -6.49 -7.94 -17.28
CA VAL A 107 -6.09 -9.21 -16.66
C VAL A 107 -4.59 -9.17 -16.41
N VAL A 108 -4.19 -8.96 -15.16
CA VAL A 108 -2.78 -8.85 -14.77
C VAL A 108 -2.05 -10.17 -14.94
N LYS A 109 -0.88 -10.13 -15.58
CA LYS A 109 0.02 -11.28 -15.73
C LYS A 109 1.04 -11.32 -14.61
N TYR A 110 0.88 -12.28 -13.71
CA TYR A 110 1.82 -12.52 -12.62
C TYR A 110 2.92 -13.49 -13.04
N ALA A 111 4.11 -13.34 -12.45
CA ALA A 111 5.20 -14.29 -12.61
C ALA A 111 4.79 -15.69 -12.12
N SER A 112 5.43 -16.73 -12.66
CA SER A 112 5.10 -18.11 -12.31
C SER A 112 5.37 -18.38 -10.83
N GLY A 113 4.35 -18.79 -10.08
CA GLY A 113 4.43 -18.98 -8.62
C GLY A 113 3.99 -17.76 -7.81
N HIS A 114 3.69 -16.63 -8.44
CA HIS A 114 3.30 -15.38 -7.78
C HIS A 114 1.82 -15.02 -8.02
N THR A 115 0.98 -15.93 -8.51
CA THR A 115 -0.43 -15.59 -8.78
C THR A 115 -1.22 -15.51 -7.47
N PRO A 116 -1.78 -14.35 -7.07
CA PRO A 116 -2.42 -14.15 -5.77
C PRO A 116 -3.89 -14.61 -5.78
N ASN A 117 -4.07 -15.93 -5.93
CA ASN A 117 -5.36 -16.61 -5.94
C ASN A 117 -5.69 -17.22 -4.57
N ALA A 118 -6.95 -17.66 -4.39
CA ALA A 118 -7.45 -18.20 -3.12
C ALA A 118 -6.64 -19.39 -2.55
N SER A 119 -5.94 -20.17 -3.39
CA SER A 119 -5.08 -21.27 -2.92
C SER A 119 -3.66 -20.85 -2.51
N SER A 120 -3.28 -19.62 -2.80
CA SER A 120 -1.92 -19.09 -2.61
C SER A 120 -1.85 -17.94 -1.61
N VAL A 121 -2.97 -17.23 -1.38
CA VAL A 121 -3.07 -16.22 -0.34
C VAL A 121 -3.41 -16.89 0.99
N LYS A 122 -2.89 -16.32 2.08
CA LYS A 122 -3.11 -16.86 3.44
C LYS A 122 -4.61 -16.99 3.73
N ASP A 123 -5.02 -18.19 4.14
CA ASP A 123 -6.40 -18.54 4.49
C ASP A 123 -7.43 -18.27 3.36
N GLY A 124 -6.98 -18.08 2.11
CA GLY A 124 -7.85 -17.71 1.00
C GLY A 124 -8.42 -16.28 1.07
N ILE A 125 -7.87 -15.44 1.96
CA ILE A 125 -8.39 -14.09 2.24
C ILE A 125 -7.83 -13.08 1.23
N ASN A 126 -8.73 -12.25 0.67
CA ASN A 126 -8.43 -11.14 -0.24
C ASN A 126 -7.57 -11.52 -1.47
N PRO A 127 -7.88 -12.60 -2.22
CA PRO A 127 -7.21 -12.87 -3.49
C PRO A 127 -7.55 -11.77 -4.50
N TYR A 128 -6.59 -11.43 -5.36
CA TYR A 128 -6.75 -10.33 -6.33
C TYR A 128 -6.27 -10.68 -7.74
N ASN A 129 -6.08 -11.96 -8.02
CA ASN A 129 -5.66 -12.44 -9.34
C ASN A 129 -6.68 -12.17 -10.46
N ASN A 130 -7.94 -11.89 -10.12
CA ASN A 130 -9.01 -11.58 -11.08
C ASN A 130 -9.30 -10.08 -11.19
N GLU A 131 -8.60 -9.24 -10.42
CA GLU A 131 -8.73 -7.79 -10.55
C GLU A 131 -7.90 -7.28 -11.74
N ALA A 132 -8.44 -6.26 -12.41
CA ALA A 132 -7.65 -5.47 -13.34
C ALA A 132 -6.50 -4.77 -12.59
N GLY A 133 -5.45 -4.43 -13.31
CA GLY A 133 -4.30 -3.71 -12.76
C GLY A 133 -4.70 -2.37 -12.14
N PHE A 134 -3.93 -1.89 -11.18
CA PHE A 134 -4.29 -0.69 -10.43
C PHE A 134 -4.32 0.57 -11.31
N LEU A 135 -3.45 0.65 -12.33
CA LEU A 135 -3.40 1.75 -13.31
C LEU A 135 -4.43 1.61 -14.44
N ASN A 136 -5.28 0.57 -14.41
CA ASN A 136 -6.30 0.35 -15.43
C ASN A 136 -7.28 1.54 -15.51
N SER A 137 -7.88 1.71 -16.70
CA SER A 137 -8.83 2.77 -17.01
C SER A 137 -10.05 2.87 -16.08
N LYS A 138 -10.35 1.81 -15.32
CA LYS A 138 -11.37 1.82 -14.27
C LYS A 138 -11.00 2.71 -13.08
N ASN A 139 -9.71 2.89 -12.80
CA ASN A 139 -9.21 3.64 -11.65
C ASN A 139 -8.65 5.01 -12.04
N PHE A 140 -7.96 5.09 -13.18
CA PHE A 140 -7.31 6.31 -13.66
C PHE A 140 -7.60 6.56 -15.14
N THR A 141 -7.84 7.81 -15.52
CA THR A 141 -7.91 8.17 -16.94
C THR A 141 -6.51 8.13 -17.57
N LYS A 142 -6.45 8.06 -18.90
CA LYS A 142 -5.16 8.11 -19.62
C LYS A 142 -4.40 9.40 -19.35
N GLU A 143 -5.11 10.51 -19.19
CA GLU A 143 -4.56 11.82 -18.86
C GLU A 143 -4.00 11.83 -17.45
N GLN A 144 -4.67 11.19 -16.48
CA GLN A 144 -4.15 11.04 -15.13
C GLN A 144 -2.88 10.18 -15.11
N VAL A 145 -2.86 9.05 -15.80
CA VAL A 145 -1.66 8.19 -15.88
C VAL A 145 -0.47 8.93 -16.48
N LYS A 146 -0.68 9.83 -17.45
CA LYS A 146 0.39 10.68 -18.01
C LYS A 146 1.00 11.68 -17.03
N LEU A 147 0.29 12.04 -15.97
CA LEU A 147 0.81 12.91 -14.90
C LEU A 147 1.66 12.13 -13.88
N MET A 148 1.57 10.80 -13.88
CA MET A 148 2.38 9.94 -13.00
C MET A 148 3.77 9.77 -13.57
N VAL A 149 4.77 10.22 -12.82
CA VAL A 149 6.18 10.08 -13.20
C VAL A 149 6.69 8.72 -12.77
N GLU A 150 7.26 7.99 -13.71
CA GLU A 150 7.95 6.74 -13.44
C GLU A 150 9.30 7.05 -12.78
N THR A 151 9.53 6.48 -11.61
CA THR A 151 10.64 6.88 -10.72
C THR A 151 11.43 5.66 -10.27
N ASP A 152 12.76 5.80 -10.23
CA ASP A 152 13.63 4.80 -9.62
C ASP A 152 13.51 4.88 -8.10
N VAL A 153 12.94 3.85 -7.50
CA VAL A 153 12.82 3.70 -6.05
C VAL A 153 13.75 2.61 -5.55
N ALA A 154 14.33 2.84 -4.38
CA ALA A 154 15.11 1.84 -3.67
C ALA A 154 14.25 1.16 -2.59
N SER A 155 14.40 -0.15 -2.46
CA SER A 155 13.77 -0.97 -1.43
C SER A 155 14.85 -1.71 -0.63
N ALA A 156 14.83 -1.61 0.69
CA ALA A 156 15.73 -2.35 1.55
C ALA A 156 15.42 -3.84 1.48
N VAL A 157 16.46 -4.67 1.40
CA VAL A 157 16.32 -6.11 1.20
C VAL A 157 16.61 -6.91 2.48
N SER A 158 16.09 -8.14 2.55
CA SER A 158 16.34 -9.07 3.65
C SER A 158 17.71 -9.74 3.53
N HIS A 159 18.12 -10.45 4.58
CA HIS A 159 19.35 -11.25 4.57
C HIS A 159 19.45 -12.19 3.36
N ASN A 160 18.33 -12.80 2.96
CA ASN A 160 18.27 -13.72 1.82
C ASN A 160 18.49 -13.04 0.46
N GLU A 161 18.29 -11.73 0.39
CA GLU A 161 18.32 -10.95 -0.86
C GLU A 161 19.52 -10.00 -0.92
N LYS A 162 20.37 -9.96 0.11
CA LYS A 162 21.51 -9.04 0.18
C LYS A 162 22.46 -9.17 -1.01
N ASP A 163 22.62 -10.38 -1.55
CA ASP A 163 23.51 -10.65 -2.70
C ASP A 163 22.90 -10.16 -4.02
N ARG A 164 21.62 -9.80 -4.01
CA ARG A 164 20.89 -9.15 -5.12
C ARG A 164 20.78 -7.63 -4.94
N ALA A 165 21.28 -7.08 -3.83
CA ALA A 165 21.32 -5.65 -3.61
C ALA A 165 22.23 -4.96 -4.63
N THR A 166 21.80 -3.78 -5.08
CA THR A 166 22.54 -2.94 -6.03
C THR A 166 23.27 -1.79 -5.35
N GLU A 167 22.97 -1.54 -4.07
CA GLU A 167 23.61 -0.52 -3.25
C GLU A 167 23.62 -0.92 -1.78
N GLY A 168 24.50 -0.28 -1.00
CA GLY A 168 24.63 -0.51 0.44
C GLY A 168 25.58 -1.62 0.82
N GLU A 169 25.92 -1.67 2.11
CA GLU A 169 26.91 -2.59 2.69
C GLU A 169 26.41 -3.30 3.95
N TYR A 170 25.27 -2.88 4.50
CA TYR A 170 24.77 -3.36 5.78
C TYR A 170 23.29 -3.74 5.71
N LEU A 171 22.84 -4.68 6.55
CA LEU A 171 21.41 -4.90 6.73
C LEU A 171 20.76 -3.69 7.41
N HIS A 172 19.53 -3.36 6.99
CA HIS A 172 18.80 -2.24 7.58
C HIS A 172 18.40 -2.54 9.04
N GLN A 173 18.77 -1.63 9.94
CA GLN A 173 18.49 -1.66 11.36
C GLN A 173 17.29 -0.74 11.65
N TYR A 174 16.12 -1.34 11.77
CA TYR A 174 14.94 -0.61 12.23
C TYR A 174 15.10 -0.23 13.71
N LYS A 175 14.89 1.05 14.01
CA LYS A 175 14.85 1.55 15.39
C LYS A 175 13.49 2.16 15.69
N SER A 176 13.06 1.97 16.93
CA SER A 176 11.85 2.60 17.45
C SER A 176 12.17 3.88 18.24
N PRO A 177 11.29 4.90 18.28
CA PRO A 177 9.99 5.03 17.58
C PRO A 177 10.11 5.10 16.06
N ILE A 178 8.98 5.03 15.34
CA ILE A 178 8.90 5.07 13.86
C ILE A 178 9.67 6.27 13.26
N SER A 179 9.73 7.41 13.94
CA SER A 179 10.53 8.58 13.52
C SER A 179 12.05 8.34 13.50
N LYS A 180 12.53 7.24 14.09
CA LYS A 180 13.92 6.77 14.07
C LYS A 180 14.11 5.51 13.23
N ALA A 181 13.07 5.05 12.52
CA ALA A 181 13.08 3.77 11.82
C ALA A 181 14.12 3.68 10.69
N ALA A 182 14.60 4.81 10.19
CA ALA A 182 15.56 4.92 9.08
C ALA A 182 17.04 4.95 9.50
N ALA A 183 17.38 4.39 10.68
CA ALA A 183 18.63 4.69 11.39
C ALA A 183 19.95 4.46 10.62
N ASN A 184 19.99 3.54 9.67
CA ASN A 184 21.12 3.31 8.75
C ASN A 184 20.65 3.07 7.31
N TYR A 185 19.51 3.67 6.92
CA TYR A 185 18.86 3.40 5.65
C TYR A 185 19.70 3.85 4.44
N ASP A 186 20.56 4.86 4.62
CA ASP A 186 21.51 5.38 3.64
C ASP A 186 22.54 4.32 3.18
N VAL A 187 23.05 3.53 4.13
CA VAL A 187 24.06 2.48 3.89
C VAL A 187 23.47 1.06 3.83
N ALA A 188 22.15 0.94 3.90
CA ALA A 188 21.47 -0.35 3.88
C ALA A 188 21.54 -1.02 2.51
N TYR A 189 21.63 -2.36 2.49
CA TYR A 189 21.43 -3.16 1.28
C TYR A 189 20.06 -2.86 0.69
N LYS A 190 20.05 -2.31 -0.52
CA LYS A 190 18.84 -1.96 -1.26
C LYS A 190 18.93 -2.41 -2.70
N VAL A 191 17.78 -2.67 -3.29
CA VAL A 191 17.61 -2.94 -4.72
C VAL A 191 16.74 -1.86 -5.34
N LYS A 192 17.03 -1.50 -6.59
CA LYS A 192 16.26 -0.52 -7.35
C LYS A 192 15.16 -1.18 -8.17
N SER A 193 14.01 -0.52 -8.23
CA SER A 193 12.95 -0.78 -9.20
C SER A 193 12.45 0.55 -9.77
N THR A 194 11.92 0.50 -10.99
CA THR A 194 11.38 1.67 -11.68
C THR A 194 9.85 1.55 -11.67
N ASP A 195 9.18 2.46 -10.95
CA ASP A 195 7.77 2.32 -10.58
C ASP A 195 6.99 3.64 -10.74
N ARG A 196 5.71 3.55 -11.13
CA ARG A 196 4.76 4.68 -11.03
C ARG A 196 4.00 4.64 -9.70
N MET A 197 3.64 3.45 -9.24
CA MET A 197 2.93 3.23 -7.98
C MET A 197 3.73 2.28 -7.11
N PHE A 198 4.00 2.69 -5.88
CA PHE A 198 4.80 1.93 -4.94
C PHE A 198 4.34 2.16 -3.50
N LEU A 199 4.64 1.21 -2.62
CA LEU A 199 4.47 1.41 -1.19
C LEU A 199 5.57 2.34 -0.66
N PRO A 200 5.31 3.13 0.38
CA PRO A 200 6.34 4.00 0.96
C PRO A 200 7.51 3.18 1.51
N SER A 201 8.69 3.77 1.60
CA SER A 201 9.82 3.19 2.32
C SER A 201 9.74 3.49 3.81
N THR A 202 10.51 2.75 4.59
CA THR A 202 10.74 3.02 6.01
C THR A 202 11.33 4.41 6.22
N ALA A 203 12.19 4.88 5.31
CA ALA A 203 12.76 6.23 5.38
C ALA A 203 11.70 7.31 5.14
N GLU A 204 10.84 7.15 4.13
CA GLU A 204 9.73 8.08 3.87
C GLU A 204 8.76 8.14 5.05
N ILE A 205 8.38 6.99 5.62
CA ILE A 205 7.51 6.94 6.80
C ILE A 205 8.17 7.56 8.03
N ALA A 206 9.47 7.31 8.25
CA ALA A 206 10.21 7.93 9.35
C ALA A 206 10.26 9.45 9.22
N ALA A 207 10.49 9.97 8.01
CA ALA A 207 10.49 11.41 7.72
C ALA A 207 9.13 12.04 8.01
N ILE A 208 8.05 11.40 7.54
CA ILE A 208 6.68 11.81 7.86
C ILE A 208 6.45 11.89 9.37
N ALA A 209 6.84 10.84 10.11
CA ALA A 209 6.61 10.79 11.55
C ALA A 209 7.49 11.77 12.34
N ALA A 210 8.58 12.25 11.76
CA ALA A 210 9.45 13.27 12.33
C ALA A 210 8.96 14.70 12.04
N ASP A 211 8.23 14.92 10.94
CA ASP A 211 7.70 16.22 10.54
C ASP A 211 6.37 16.54 11.24
N THR A 212 6.49 17.03 12.47
CA THR A 212 5.35 17.48 13.28
C THR A 212 4.82 18.86 12.87
N THR A 213 5.36 19.48 11.82
CA THR A 213 4.89 20.79 11.33
C THR A 213 3.81 20.58 10.28
N ASN A 214 4.07 19.69 9.32
CA ASN A 214 3.14 19.41 8.22
C ASN A 214 2.17 18.25 8.54
N PHE A 215 2.52 17.38 9.50
CA PHE A 215 1.76 16.15 9.80
C PHE A 215 1.41 16.01 11.27
N THR A 216 0.43 16.78 11.74
CA THR A 216 0.01 16.80 13.15
C THR A 216 -1.05 15.75 13.52
N ASP A 217 -1.64 15.07 12.55
CA ASP A 217 -2.79 14.18 12.70
C ASP A 217 -2.44 12.68 12.71
N GLU A 218 -1.15 12.37 12.84
CA GLU A 218 -0.61 11.00 12.80
C GLU A 218 -1.05 10.25 11.54
N PHE A 219 -1.14 10.93 10.39
CA PHE A 219 -1.70 10.31 9.17
C PHE A 219 -0.97 9.04 8.72
N HIS A 220 0.31 8.90 9.10
CA HIS A 220 1.09 7.69 8.86
C HIS A 220 0.56 6.47 9.60
N LEU A 221 -0.34 6.61 10.58
CA LEU A 221 -1.08 5.54 11.26
C LEU A 221 -2.41 5.27 10.54
N ALA A 222 -2.28 5.00 9.23
CA ALA A 222 -3.36 4.97 8.25
C ALA A 222 -4.60 4.18 8.71
N LYS A 223 -5.79 4.73 8.41
CA LYS A 223 -7.09 4.14 8.74
C LYS A 223 -7.75 3.64 7.46
N PRO A 224 -8.42 2.47 7.46
CA PRO A 224 -9.08 1.96 6.27
C PRO A 224 -10.32 2.76 5.86
N THR A 225 -10.58 2.83 4.57
CA THR A 225 -11.85 3.35 4.04
C THR A 225 -12.98 2.35 4.29
N ALA A 226 -14.24 2.81 4.38
CA ALA A 226 -15.39 1.91 4.48
C ALA A 226 -15.46 0.89 3.32
N SER A 227 -15.06 1.32 2.11
CA SER A 227 -15.02 0.45 0.93
C SER A 227 -13.95 -0.64 1.06
N ALA A 228 -12.77 -0.31 1.59
CA ALA A 228 -11.72 -1.30 1.85
C ALA A 228 -12.19 -2.39 2.83
N ILE A 229 -12.93 -2.01 3.87
CA ILE A 229 -13.50 -2.95 4.85
C ILE A 229 -14.56 -3.81 4.20
N PHE A 230 -15.53 -3.18 3.52
CA PHE A 230 -16.65 -3.88 2.91
C PHE A 230 -16.23 -4.88 1.83
N LYS A 231 -15.16 -4.56 1.09
CA LYS A 231 -14.60 -5.43 0.05
C LYS A 231 -13.66 -6.50 0.59
N SER A 232 -13.24 -6.40 1.85
CA SER A 232 -12.33 -7.38 2.40
C SER A 232 -13.08 -8.58 2.93
N ASP A 233 -12.58 -9.76 2.61
CA ASP A 233 -13.02 -11.03 3.20
C ASP A 233 -12.33 -11.29 4.56
N ALA A 234 -11.52 -10.34 5.03
CA ALA A 234 -10.79 -10.46 6.29
C ALA A 234 -11.74 -10.30 7.48
N LEU A 235 -11.87 -11.36 8.27
CA LEU A 235 -12.66 -11.39 9.51
C LEU A 235 -11.80 -10.98 10.72
N TYR A 236 -11.22 -9.79 10.67
CA TYR A 236 -10.50 -9.24 11.83
C TYR A 236 -11.43 -8.29 12.60
N ASP A 237 -11.67 -8.59 13.88
CA ASP A 237 -12.45 -7.75 14.81
C ASP A 237 -11.88 -6.32 14.98
N GLU A 238 -10.68 -6.08 14.44
CA GLU A 238 -9.96 -4.81 14.53
C GLU A 238 -10.12 -3.89 13.30
N LEU A 239 -10.62 -4.38 12.16
CA LEU A 239 -10.71 -3.56 10.96
C LEU A 239 -11.91 -2.59 11.03
N ALA A 240 -11.66 -1.29 11.20
CA ALA A 240 -12.70 -0.27 11.37
C ALA A 240 -12.34 1.09 10.74
N VAL A 241 -13.34 1.83 10.23
CA VAL A 241 -13.18 3.06 9.39
C VAL A 241 -12.40 4.21 10.06
N ASN A 242 -12.18 4.15 11.38
CA ASN A 242 -11.46 5.16 12.15
C ASN A 242 -10.43 4.58 13.12
N ARG A 243 -10.16 3.27 13.04
CA ARG A 243 -9.12 2.63 13.84
C ARG A 243 -7.87 2.48 12.97
N PRO A 244 -6.70 2.98 13.40
CA PRO A 244 -5.46 2.72 12.70
C PRO A 244 -5.28 1.21 12.47
N TYR A 245 -4.83 0.86 11.29
CA TYR A 245 -4.49 -0.52 10.93
C TYR A 245 -3.05 -0.58 10.47
N TYR A 246 -2.41 -1.74 10.58
CA TYR A 246 -1.06 -1.88 10.07
C TYR A 246 -1.06 -1.94 8.54
N TYR A 247 -0.02 -1.41 7.92
CA TYR A 247 0.23 -1.55 6.49
C TYR A 247 1.71 -1.74 6.22
N TRP A 248 2.03 -2.15 5.00
CA TRP A 248 3.39 -2.46 4.60
C TRP A 248 4.09 -1.27 3.97
N THR A 249 5.39 -1.24 4.18
CA THR A 249 6.33 -0.51 3.32
C THR A 249 6.80 -1.43 2.19
N ARG A 250 7.50 -0.87 1.19
CA ARG A 250 8.21 -1.66 0.18
C ARG A 250 9.51 -2.32 0.70
N ASP A 251 9.90 -2.07 1.94
CA ASP A 251 11.14 -2.57 2.50
C ASP A 251 10.96 -3.92 3.20
N ALA A 252 11.89 -4.83 2.98
CA ALA A 252 11.95 -6.09 3.68
C ALA A 252 12.38 -5.93 5.15
N LEU A 253 11.92 -6.86 6.00
CA LEU A 253 12.42 -7.04 7.35
C LEU A 253 13.81 -7.70 7.27
N SER A 254 14.85 -6.95 7.62
CA SER A 254 16.23 -7.31 7.27
C SER A 254 16.77 -8.61 7.90
N PHE A 255 16.17 -9.08 9.00
CA PHE A 255 16.53 -10.32 9.69
C PHE A 255 15.55 -11.47 9.44
N SER A 256 14.57 -11.28 8.54
CA SER A 256 13.59 -12.32 8.22
C SER A 256 14.22 -13.48 7.43
N THR A 257 13.51 -14.61 7.40
CA THR A 257 13.73 -15.70 6.45
C THR A 257 13.21 -15.38 5.04
N GLY A 258 12.95 -14.11 4.74
CA GLY A 258 12.59 -13.65 3.41
C GLY A 258 11.09 -13.52 3.14
N GLU A 259 10.22 -13.66 4.14
CA GLU A 259 8.75 -13.55 3.97
C GLU A 259 8.13 -12.29 4.59
N HIS A 260 8.90 -11.56 5.39
CA HIS A 260 8.39 -10.45 6.18
C HIS A 260 8.83 -9.11 5.63
N VAL A 261 7.88 -8.20 5.46
CA VAL A 261 8.14 -6.80 5.11
C VAL A 261 8.01 -5.91 6.35
N ARG A 262 8.64 -4.73 6.33
CA ARG A 262 8.48 -3.75 7.39
C ARG A 262 7.06 -3.23 7.39
N VAL A 263 6.47 -3.20 8.58
CA VAL A 263 5.08 -2.76 8.81
C VAL A 263 5.07 -1.45 9.59
N VAL A 264 4.10 -0.60 9.29
CA VAL A 264 3.78 0.59 10.10
C VAL A 264 2.57 0.24 10.95
N ALA A 265 2.68 0.32 12.28
CA ALA A 265 1.60 -0.05 13.20
C ALA A 265 1.43 1.00 14.31
N ALA A 266 0.18 1.24 14.71
CA ALA A 266 -0.15 2.21 15.76
C ALA A 266 0.11 1.70 17.20
N LEU A 267 0.12 0.38 17.39
CA LEU A 267 0.30 -0.24 18.70
C LEU A 267 1.74 -0.75 18.86
N SER A 268 2.59 0.16 19.38
CA SER A 268 3.88 -0.10 20.04
C SER A 268 5.15 -0.23 19.16
N PRO A 269 6.29 0.33 19.65
CA PRO A 269 7.67 -0.02 19.32
C PRO A 269 8.04 -1.51 19.15
N THR A 270 7.15 -2.42 19.53
CA THR A 270 7.45 -3.80 19.90
C THR A 270 6.70 -4.83 19.10
N TYR A 271 6.23 -4.54 17.87
CA TYR A 271 6.09 -5.63 16.90
C TYR A 271 7.50 -6.06 16.49
N ASN A 272 8.21 -6.67 17.44
CA ASN A 272 9.30 -7.58 17.17
C ASN A 272 8.68 -8.63 16.25
N ALA A 273 8.95 -8.50 14.96
CA ALA A 273 9.58 -9.50 14.08
C ALA A 273 9.91 -10.92 14.64
N GLU A 274 9.19 -11.41 15.64
CA GLU A 274 9.24 -12.77 16.16
C GLU A 274 7.81 -13.32 16.16
N ALA A 275 7.31 -13.59 14.97
CA ALA A 275 6.24 -14.56 14.70
C ALA A 275 6.51 -15.25 13.37
#